data_AF-A0A7S3C5D8-F1
#
_entry.id   AF-A0A7S3C5D8-F1
#
_cell.length_a   1.000
_cell.length_b   1.000
_cell.length_c   1.000
_cell.angle_alpha   90.00
_cell.angle_beta   90.00
_cell.angle_gamma   90.00
#
_symmetry.space_group_name_H-M   'P 1'
#
loop_
_entity.id
_entity.type
_entity.pdbx_description
1 polymer ?
#
loop_
_entity_poly.entity_id
_entity_poly.type
_entity_poly.pdbx_seq_one_letter_code
_entity_poly.pdbx_strand_id
1 'polypeptide(L)'
;ATPGAIGSGETALTTLMHEGGHAAHFANVVQPSPMFSQERAPMSVAYAENQSMVLDSLCGDAAWLARYARDADDKPMPFEVVEKALRDSKPYAVLALRGMIAVPYFEKALYELPDEEVTPARVMALADEVEAKVQGGLSPRPLLSVPHLLSDEASCYYHGYVLAEMAVWQTRKHFKDKYGYLVDNPQVGADLSEVYWHPGNSESFLSLVQKLTGTPLSSDAWVEELQEDLEGCVERERAEYEAAIAKGPAVASADVDLDMRMLLAHGDLVIADTEKDGGFEGAAAKFKKWLDTEYEGNA
;
A
#
# COMPACT_ATOMS: atom_id res chain seq x y z
N ALA A 1 -3.37 -2.25 -14.17
CA ALA A 1 -4.83 -2.04 -14.23
C ALA A 1 -5.29 -2.14 -15.69
N THR A 2 -6.34 -2.92 -15.97
CA THR A 2 -6.95 -3.03 -17.31
C THR A 2 -8.16 -2.08 -17.37
N PRO A 3 -8.19 -1.08 -18.27
CA PRO A 3 -9.36 -0.20 -18.43
C PRO A 3 -10.66 -1.00 -18.61
N GLY A 4 -11.75 -0.55 -18.00
CA GLY A 4 -13.08 -1.21 -18.06
C GLY A 4 -13.24 -2.51 -17.26
N ALA A 5 -12.16 -3.14 -16.77
CA ALA A 5 -12.28 -4.37 -15.97
C ALA A 5 -12.77 -4.10 -14.53
N ILE A 6 -13.68 -4.95 -14.04
CA ILE A 6 -14.18 -4.88 -12.65
C ILE A 6 -13.01 -4.99 -11.66
N GLY A 7 -12.97 -4.09 -10.67
CA GLY A 7 -11.91 -4.04 -9.64
C GLY A 7 -10.61 -3.36 -10.08
N SER A 8 -10.46 -3.05 -11.37
CA SER A 8 -9.23 -2.44 -11.91
C SER A 8 -8.99 -1.02 -11.37
N GLY A 9 -10.05 -0.24 -11.16
CA GLY A 9 -9.95 1.11 -10.59
C GLY A 9 -9.49 1.11 -9.13
N GLU A 10 -10.02 0.21 -8.32
CA GLU A 10 -9.57 0.01 -6.93
C GLU A 10 -8.09 -0.40 -6.86
N THR A 11 -7.69 -1.36 -7.71
CA THR A 11 -6.28 -1.78 -7.82
C THR A 11 -5.39 -0.60 -8.23
N ALA A 12 -5.80 0.16 -9.25
CA ALA A 12 -5.04 1.31 -9.73
C ALA A 12 -4.92 2.41 -8.66
N LEU A 13 -5.99 2.68 -7.93
CA LEU A 13 -6.01 3.65 -6.84
C LEU A 13 -5.07 3.23 -5.71
N THR A 14 -5.14 1.97 -5.28
CA THR A 14 -4.29 1.45 -4.21
C THR A 14 -2.82 1.54 -4.62
N THR A 15 -2.48 1.15 -5.87
CA THR A 15 -1.13 1.34 -6.41
C THR A 15 -0.73 2.81 -6.46
N LEU A 16 -1.62 3.71 -6.91
CA LEU A 16 -1.32 5.13 -6.94
C LEU A 16 -0.99 5.68 -5.55
N MET A 17 -1.74 5.28 -4.53
CA MET A 17 -1.51 5.70 -3.15
C MET A 17 -0.23 5.10 -2.57
N HIS A 18 0.09 3.86 -2.93
CA HIS A 18 1.34 3.18 -2.59
C HIS A 18 2.55 3.95 -3.15
N GLU A 19 2.60 4.12 -4.48
CA GLU A 19 3.68 4.85 -5.14
C GLU A 19 3.72 6.34 -4.72
N GLY A 20 2.54 6.93 -4.50
CA GLY A 20 2.40 8.27 -3.96
C GLY A 20 3.00 8.41 -2.56
N GLY A 21 3.00 7.36 -1.75
CA GLY A 21 3.65 7.34 -0.44
C GLY A 21 5.17 7.27 -0.53
N HIS A 22 5.73 6.56 -1.51
CA HIS A 22 7.17 6.68 -1.82
C HIS A 22 7.51 8.11 -2.24
N ALA A 23 6.73 8.69 -3.15
CA ALA A 23 6.96 10.06 -3.61
C ALA A 23 6.87 11.07 -2.45
N ALA A 24 5.86 10.96 -1.59
CA ALA A 24 5.70 11.80 -0.41
C ALA A 24 6.90 11.68 0.55
N HIS A 25 7.37 10.45 0.79
CA HIS A 25 8.56 10.22 1.60
C HIS A 25 9.78 10.93 1.00
N PHE A 26 10.17 10.62 -0.24
CA PHE A 26 11.41 11.12 -0.83
C PHE A 26 11.39 12.62 -1.13
N ALA A 27 10.22 13.19 -1.45
CA ALA A 27 10.08 14.63 -1.63
C ALA A 27 10.30 15.42 -0.33
N ASN A 28 10.14 14.79 0.84
CA ASN A 28 10.25 15.44 2.14
C ASN A 28 11.53 15.08 2.90
N VAL A 29 12.47 14.31 2.32
CA VAL A 29 13.76 14.06 2.97
C VAL A 29 14.61 15.34 2.98
N VAL A 30 15.08 15.75 4.17
CA VAL A 30 15.86 17.00 4.32
C VAL A 30 17.38 16.79 4.36
N GLN A 31 17.82 15.54 4.23
CA GLN A 31 19.26 15.23 4.22
C GLN A 31 19.93 15.84 2.98
N PRO A 32 21.00 16.63 3.13
CA PRO A 32 21.63 17.32 2.00
C PRO A 32 22.48 16.40 1.13
N SER A 33 22.90 15.24 1.66
CA SER A 33 23.72 14.29 0.92
C SER A 33 22.82 13.31 0.17
N PRO A 34 23.06 13.07 -1.13
CA PRO A 34 22.35 12.03 -1.87
C PRO A 34 22.61 10.61 -1.31
N MET A 35 23.68 10.44 -0.53
CA MET A 35 23.93 9.18 0.18
C MET A 35 22.94 8.96 1.32
N PHE A 36 22.36 10.03 1.85
CA PHE A 36 21.40 9.97 2.95
C PHE A 36 19.95 10.26 2.58
N SER A 37 19.72 10.73 1.35
CA SER A 37 18.40 11.16 0.86
C SER A 37 17.79 10.24 -0.21
N GLN A 38 18.32 9.02 -0.34
CA GLN A 38 17.92 8.04 -1.36
C GLN A 38 17.85 6.64 -0.73
N GLU A 39 17.29 5.68 -1.47
CA GLU A 39 17.23 4.26 -1.12
C GLU A 39 18.63 3.63 -1.06
N ARG A 40 19.32 3.88 0.05
CA ARG A 40 20.63 3.30 0.36
C ARG A 40 20.66 2.84 1.80
N ALA A 41 21.48 1.82 2.06
CA ALA A 41 21.75 1.36 3.41
C ALA A 41 22.06 2.56 4.34
N PRO A 42 21.46 2.62 5.54
CA PRO A 42 20.71 1.55 6.22
C PRO A 42 19.19 1.49 5.92
N MET A 43 18.69 2.13 4.86
CA MET A 43 17.29 1.98 4.44
C MET A 43 17.02 0.53 4.04
N SER A 44 16.31 -0.21 4.91
CA SER A 44 15.83 -1.55 4.62
C SER A 44 14.59 -1.49 3.74
N VAL A 45 14.24 -2.63 3.14
CA VAL A 45 12.96 -2.81 2.45
C VAL A 45 11.79 -2.38 3.32
N ALA A 46 11.76 -2.84 4.58
CA ALA A 46 10.70 -2.47 5.51
C ALA A 46 10.59 -0.96 5.72
N TYR A 47 11.71 -0.23 5.68
CA TYR A 47 11.68 1.23 5.76
C TYR A 47 11.09 1.82 4.47
N ALA A 48 11.61 1.45 3.30
CA ALA A 48 11.13 1.97 2.02
C ALA A 48 9.60 1.78 1.87
N GLU A 49 9.12 0.59 2.22
CA GLU A 49 7.73 0.14 2.07
C GLU A 49 6.77 0.67 3.15
N ASN A 50 7.25 0.99 4.36
CA ASN A 50 6.35 1.41 5.44
C ASN A 50 5.54 2.68 5.08
N GLN A 51 6.13 3.63 4.35
CA GLN A 51 5.41 4.87 4.02
C GLN A 51 4.37 4.68 2.91
N SER A 52 4.72 3.91 1.87
CA SER A 52 3.79 3.54 0.80
C SER A 52 2.61 2.75 1.34
N MET A 53 2.89 1.76 2.20
CA MET A 53 1.88 0.91 2.82
C MET A 53 1.01 1.64 3.87
N VAL A 54 1.54 2.65 4.58
CA VAL A 54 0.67 3.49 5.44
C VAL A 54 -0.35 4.24 4.58
N LEU A 55 0.06 4.77 3.41
CA LEU A 55 -0.82 5.58 2.56
C LEU A 55 -1.82 4.73 1.77
N ASP A 56 -1.41 3.58 1.24
CA ASP A 56 -2.33 2.69 0.54
C ASP A 56 -3.37 2.05 1.48
N SER A 57 -3.03 1.82 2.76
CA SER A 57 -3.94 1.27 3.77
C SER A 57 -5.17 2.14 3.99
N LEU A 58 -5.10 3.43 3.68
CA LEU A 58 -6.23 4.36 3.78
C LEU A 58 -7.31 4.07 2.73
N CYS A 59 -6.96 3.48 1.58
CA CYS A 59 -7.91 3.26 0.48
C CYS A 59 -9.07 2.34 0.86
N GLY A 60 -8.83 1.41 1.80
CA GLY A 60 -9.84 0.50 2.32
C GLY A 60 -10.64 1.04 3.50
N ASP A 61 -10.21 2.15 4.12
CA ASP A 61 -10.87 2.71 5.30
C ASP A 61 -12.23 3.32 4.91
N ALA A 62 -13.29 3.00 5.66
CA ALA A 62 -14.62 3.55 5.37
C ALA A 62 -14.65 5.08 5.47
N ALA A 63 -13.82 5.67 6.34
CA ALA A 63 -13.64 7.11 6.44
C ALA A 63 -13.07 7.74 5.15
N TRP A 64 -12.16 7.05 4.46
CA TRP A 64 -11.59 7.54 3.20
C TRP A 64 -12.59 7.39 2.06
N LEU A 65 -13.22 6.21 1.95
CA LEU A 65 -14.24 5.92 0.95
C LEU A 65 -15.44 6.88 1.06
N ALA A 66 -15.90 7.18 2.28
CA ALA A 66 -16.96 8.15 2.54
C ALA A 66 -16.66 9.54 1.98
N ARG A 67 -15.40 9.97 2.01
CA ARG A 67 -15.00 11.32 1.59
C ARG A 67 -14.74 11.37 0.09
N TYR A 68 -14.02 10.39 -0.44
CA TYR A 68 -13.36 10.48 -1.73
C TYR A 68 -13.90 9.52 -2.80
N ALA A 69 -14.55 8.41 -2.42
CA ALA A 69 -15.19 7.54 -3.40
C ALA A 69 -16.54 8.11 -3.82
N ARG A 70 -16.53 8.89 -4.90
CA ARG A 70 -17.71 9.59 -5.46
C ARG A 70 -18.15 8.98 -6.78
N ASP A 71 -19.45 8.91 -7.01
CA ASP A 71 -20.00 8.58 -8.32
C ASP A 71 -20.02 9.81 -9.26
N ALA A 72 -20.54 9.63 -10.49
CA ALA A 72 -20.61 10.70 -11.48
C ALA A 72 -21.56 11.86 -11.10
N ASP A 73 -22.44 11.65 -10.11
CA ASP A 73 -23.34 12.66 -9.55
C ASP A 73 -22.75 13.28 -8.25
N ASP A 74 -21.47 13.03 -7.95
CA ASP A 74 -20.78 13.43 -6.71
C ASP A 74 -21.38 12.86 -5.41
N LYS A 75 -22.12 11.75 -5.51
CA LYS A 75 -22.66 11.06 -4.34
C LYS A 75 -21.60 10.13 -3.74
N PRO A 76 -21.51 10.05 -2.41
CA PRO A 76 -20.57 9.13 -1.75
C PRO A 76 -20.96 7.68 -2.03
N MET A 77 -19.96 6.79 -2.05
CA MET A 77 -20.18 5.35 -2.06
C MET A 77 -21.12 4.96 -0.90
N PRO A 78 -22.23 4.25 -1.16
CA PRO A 78 -23.14 3.81 -0.10
C PRO A 78 -22.44 2.89 0.90
N PHE A 79 -22.75 3.05 2.20
CA PHE A 79 -22.12 2.22 3.23
C PHE A 79 -22.40 0.73 3.03
N GLU A 80 -23.54 0.35 2.44
CA GLU A 80 -23.87 -1.04 2.16
C GLU A 80 -22.84 -1.72 1.24
N VAL A 81 -22.20 -0.95 0.35
CA VAL A 81 -21.11 -1.44 -0.52
C VAL A 81 -19.83 -1.63 0.29
N VAL A 82 -19.51 -0.67 1.16
CA VAL A 82 -18.35 -0.74 2.06
C VAL A 82 -18.48 -1.92 3.01
N GLU A 83 -19.65 -2.09 3.64
CA GLU A 83 -19.96 -3.21 4.53
C GLU A 83 -19.83 -4.55 3.78
N LYS A 84 -20.34 -4.63 2.55
CA LYS A 84 -20.18 -5.84 1.74
C LYS A 84 -18.71 -6.17 1.50
N ALA A 85 -17.88 -5.18 1.16
CA ALA A 85 -16.45 -5.39 0.97
C ALA A 85 -15.77 -5.89 2.25
N LEU A 86 -16.09 -5.32 3.42
CA LEU A 86 -15.58 -5.79 4.71
C LEU A 86 -15.97 -7.24 4.99
N ARG A 87 -17.24 -7.58 4.79
CA ARG A 87 -17.76 -8.95 5.00
C ARG A 87 -17.12 -9.98 4.06
N ASP A 88 -16.80 -9.58 2.84
CA ASP A 88 -16.16 -10.46 1.86
C ASP A 88 -14.64 -10.61 2.08
N SER A 89 -13.98 -9.66 2.76
CA SER A 89 -12.51 -9.62 2.87
C SER A 89 -11.96 -9.94 4.26
N LYS A 90 -12.54 -9.39 5.33
CA LYS A 90 -12.04 -9.52 6.71
C LYS A 90 -11.84 -10.97 7.16
N PRO A 91 -12.76 -11.93 6.87
CA PRO A 91 -12.55 -13.33 7.25
C PRO A 91 -11.29 -13.97 6.62
N TYR A 92 -10.79 -13.41 5.53
CA TYR A 92 -9.63 -13.91 4.80
C TYR A 92 -8.33 -13.14 5.10
N ALA A 93 -8.37 -12.09 5.95
CA ALA A 93 -7.18 -11.28 6.28
C ALA A 93 -6.04 -12.12 6.88
N VAL A 94 -6.37 -13.11 7.72
CA VAL A 94 -5.39 -14.06 8.27
C VAL A 94 -4.78 -14.94 7.17
N LEU A 95 -5.56 -15.31 6.14
CA LEU A 95 -5.03 -16.08 5.00
C LEU A 95 -4.04 -15.23 4.20
N ALA A 96 -4.33 -13.94 3.99
CA ALA A 96 -3.41 -13.02 3.34
C ALA A 96 -2.08 -12.87 4.11
N LEU A 97 -2.14 -12.64 5.43
CA LEU A 97 -0.95 -12.65 6.30
C LEU A 97 -0.16 -13.96 6.15
N ARG A 98 -0.84 -15.11 6.22
CA ARG A 98 -0.21 -16.43 6.08
C ARG A 98 0.48 -16.60 4.73
N GLY A 99 -0.11 -16.08 3.66
CA GLY A 99 0.51 -16.00 2.34
C GLY A 99 1.78 -15.17 2.34
N MET A 100 1.74 -13.98 2.96
CA MET A 100 2.90 -13.09 3.05
C MET A 100 4.06 -13.73 3.82
N ILE A 101 3.80 -14.35 4.98
CA ILE A 101 4.85 -14.96 5.80
C ILE A 101 5.39 -16.26 5.18
N ALA A 102 4.61 -16.97 4.35
CA ALA A 102 5.08 -18.19 3.72
C ALA A 102 6.32 -17.96 2.85
N VAL A 103 6.44 -16.79 2.21
CA VAL A 103 7.58 -16.41 1.36
C VAL A 103 8.91 -16.39 2.14
N PRO A 104 9.09 -15.59 3.21
CA PRO A 104 10.33 -15.58 3.97
C PRO A 104 10.59 -16.90 4.73
N TYR A 105 9.55 -17.65 5.13
CA TYR A 105 9.76 -18.98 5.71
C TYR A 105 10.31 -19.98 4.68
N PHE A 106 9.83 -19.91 3.44
CA PHE A 106 10.35 -20.72 2.35
C PHE A 106 11.79 -20.33 2.01
N GLU A 107 12.06 -19.06 1.85
CA GLU A 107 13.39 -18.55 1.50
C GLU A 107 14.43 -18.90 2.57
N LYS A 108 14.09 -18.74 3.86
CA LYS A 108 14.93 -19.20 4.96
C LYS A 108 15.21 -20.70 4.87
N ALA A 109 14.17 -21.51 4.66
CA ALA A 109 14.33 -22.96 4.61
C ALA A 109 15.16 -23.40 3.38
N LEU A 110 15.03 -22.69 2.26
CA LEU A 110 15.80 -22.92 1.04
C LEU A 110 17.28 -22.64 1.27
N TYR A 111 17.62 -21.53 1.93
CA TYR A 111 19.00 -21.15 2.22
C TYR A 111 19.64 -21.97 3.35
N GLU A 112 18.85 -22.73 4.10
CA GLU A 112 19.33 -23.68 5.11
C GLU A 112 19.51 -25.10 4.56
N LEU A 113 19.12 -25.39 3.30
CA LEU A 113 19.40 -26.68 2.68
C LEU A 113 20.90 -26.86 2.47
N PRO A 114 21.44 -28.08 2.67
CA PRO A 114 22.77 -28.43 2.18
C PRO A 114 22.85 -28.22 0.66
N ASP A 115 23.98 -27.70 0.16
CA ASP A 115 24.18 -27.40 -1.26
C ASP A 115 23.87 -28.61 -2.16
N GLU A 116 24.21 -29.82 -1.72
CA GLU A 116 23.94 -31.07 -2.45
C GLU A 116 22.44 -31.43 -2.57
N GLU A 117 21.59 -30.86 -1.71
CA GLU A 117 20.14 -31.06 -1.74
C GLU A 117 19.43 -30.05 -2.63
N VAL A 118 20.10 -28.96 -3.04
CA VAL A 118 19.51 -27.89 -3.87
C VAL A 118 19.29 -28.37 -5.32
N THR A 119 18.24 -29.16 -5.48
CA THR A 119 17.76 -29.69 -6.77
C THR A 119 16.38 -29.12 -7.08
N PRO A 120 15.98 -28.98 -8.36
CA PRO A 120 14.65 -28.46 -8.70
C PRO A 120 13.52 -29.21 -8.00
N ALA A 121 13.59 -30.53 -7.92
CA ALA A 121 12.59 -31.36 -7.24
C ALA A 121 12.52 -31.08 -5.73
N ARG A 122 13.68 -30.90 -5.06
CA ARG A 122 13.71 -30.56 -3.63
C ARG A 122 13.15 -29.18 -3.37
N VAL A 123 13.48 -28.19 -4.19
CA VAL A 123 12.99 -26.81 -4.07
C VAL A 123 11.47 -26.75 -4.25
N MET A 124 10.92 -27.45 -5.24
CA MET A 124 9.47 -27.55 -5.43
C MET A 124 8.79 -28.23 -4.23
N ALA A 125 9.32 -29.36 -3.77
CA ALA A 125 8.78 -30.03 -2.58
C ALA A 125 8.86 -29.16 -1.33
N LEU A 126 9.93 -28.38 -1.17
CA LEU A 126 10.08 -27.46 -0.04
C LEU A 126 9.04 -26.34 -0.08
N ALA A 127 8.74 -25.80 -1.26
CA ALA A 127 7.65 -24.83 -1.41
C ALA A 127 6.31 -25.43 -0.96
N ASP A 128 5.95 -26.63 -1.44
CA ASP A 128 4.73 -27.32 -1.04
C ASP A 128 4.68 -27.61 0.47
N GLU A 129 5.80 -28.01 1.08
CA GLU A 129 5.94 -28.24 2.52
C GLU A 129 5.65 -26.95 3.31
N VAL A 130 6.17 -25.81 2.85
CA VAL A 130 5.97 -24.51 3.50
C VAL A 130 4.54 -24.03 3.33
N GLU A 131 3.94 -24.15 2.15
CA GLU A 131 2.52 -23.82 1.94
C GLU A 131 1.62 -24.65 2.84
N ALA A 132 1.81 -25.98 2.86
CA ALA A 132 1.03 -26.87 3.70
C ALA A 132 1.16 -26.52 5.19
N LYS A 133 2.37 -26.20 5.66
CA LYS A 133 2.62 -25.85 7.07
C LYS A 133 2.10 -24.46 7.43
N VAL A 134 2.42 -23.46 6.62
CA VAL A 134 2.19 -22.05 6.95
C VAL A 134 0.82 -21.58 6.53
N GLN A 135 0.31 -22.01 5.37
CA GLN A 135 -1.00 -21.64 4.83
C GLN A 135 -2.09 -22.72 5.05
N GLY A 136 -1.70 -23.93 5.45
CA GLY A 136 -2.66 -25.01 5.75
C GLY A 136 -3.09 -25.82 4.53
N GLY A 137 -2.41 -25.64 3.40
CA GLY A 137 -2.67 -26.28 2.12
C GLY A 137 -1.86 -25.61 1.02
N LEU A 138 -1.94 -26.16 -0.20
CA LEU A 138 -1.29 -25.54 -1.36
C LEU A 138 -1.96 -24.21 -1.69
N SER A 139 -1.15 -23.21 -2.02
CA SER A 139 -1.61 -21.87 -2.35
C SER A 139 -2.23 -21.84 -3.76
N PRO A 140 -3.35 -21.12 -3.97
CA PRO A 140 -3.88 -20.89 -5.32
C PRO A 140 -2.89 -20.13 -6.20
N ARG A 141 -1.99 -19.34 -5.58
CA ARG A 141 -0.83 -18.73 -6.20
C ARG A 141 0.43 -19.38 -5.60
N PRO A 142 1.06 -20.35 -6.29
CA PRO A 142 2.20 -21.08 -5.74
C PRO A 142 3.34 -20.16 -5.32
N LEU A 143 4.06 -20.50 -4.26
CA LEU A 143 5.18 -19.72 -3.72
C LEU A 143 6.23 -19.40 -4.79
N LEU A 144 6.58 -20.39 -5.62
CA LEU A 144 7.56 -20.21 -6.71
C LEU A 144 7.09 -19.27 -7.83
N SER A 145 5.84 -18.79 -7.81
CA SER A 145 5.34 -17.74 -8.71
C SER A 145 5.59 -16.32 -8.19
N VAL A 146 6.15 -16.17 -6.98
CA VAL A 146 6.51 -14.87 -6.40
C VAL A 146 7.81 -14.40 -7.05
N PRO A 147 7.81 -13.29 -7.83
CA PRO A 147 8.98 -12.87 -8.60
C PRO A 147 10.20 -12.55 -7.74
N HIS A 148 10.00 -12.02 -6.53
CA HIS A 148 11.07 -11.65 -5.59
C HIS A 148 11.98 -12.83 -5.22
N LEU A 149 11.48 -14.08 -5.28
CA LEU A 149 12.29 -15.26 -5.01
C LEU A 149 13.27 -15.61 -6.15
N LEU A 150 13.10 -15.01 -7.32
CA LEU A 150 13.78 -15.42 -8.56
C LEU A 150 14.83 -14.42 -9.04
N SER A 151 14.88 -13.22 -8.46
CA SER A 151 15.90 -12.20 -8.77
C SER A 151 16.88 -12.04 -7.61
N ASP A 152 18.16 -11.91 -7.92
CA ASP A 152 19.24 -11.67 -6.96
C ASP A 152 19.03 -10.37 -6.18
N GLU A 153 18.55 -9.32 -6.84
CA GLU A 153 18.23 -8.02 -6.24
C GLU A 153 17.08 -8.07 -5.21
N ALA A 154 16.33 -9.17 -5.15
CA ALA A 154 15.18 -9.34 -4.25
C ALA A 154 15.28 -10.56 -3.31
N SER A 155 16.47 -11.16 -3.20
CA SER A 155 16.73 -12.23 -2.24
C SER A 155 16.67 -11.70 -0.79
N CYS A 156 16.05 -12.45 0.11
CA CYS A 156 15.74 -12.06 1.49
C CYS A 156 14.91 -10.78 1.60
N TYR A 157 14.20 -10.36 0.54
CA TYR A 157 13.51 -9.08 0.49
C TYR A 157 12.13 -9.13 1.15
N TYR A 158 11.41 -10.24 0.97
CA TYR A 158 9.97 -10.29 1.27
C TYR A 158 9.64 -10.16 2.77
N HIS A 159 10.58 -10.50 3.64
CA HIS A 159 10.43 -10.24 5.08
C HIS A 159 10.23 -8.74 5.41
N GLY A 160 10.64 -7.86 4.50
CA GLY A 160 10.55 -6.42 4.63
C GLY A 160 9.11 -5.96 4.55
N TYR A 161 8.30 -6.53 3.65
CA TYR A 161 6.86 -6.28 3.59
C TYR A 161 6.14 -6.68 4.88
N VAL A 162 6.51 -7.83 5.48
CA VAL A 162 5.92 -8.27 6.75
C VAL A 162 6.27 -7.32 7.89
N LEU A 163 7.52 -6.87 7.96
CA LEU A 163 7.98 -5.91 8.96
C LEU A 163 7.38 -4.51 8.75
N ALA A 164 7.22 -4.09 7.50
CA ALA A 164 6.55 -2.85 7.13
C ALA A 164 5.07 -2.90 7.56
N GLU A 165 4.35 -3.97 7.25
CA GLU A 165 2.95 -4.14 7.62
C GLU A 165 2.76 -4.11 9.15
N MET A 166 3.65 -4.73 9.92
CA MET A 166 3.67 -4.60 11.39
C MET A 166 3.79 -3.13 11.82
N ALA A 167 4.69 -2.37 11.19
CA ALA A 167 4.89 -0.96 11.48
C ALA A 167 3.72 -0.08 11.02
N VAL A 168 3.03 -0.43 9.93
CA VAL A 168 1.81 0.23 9.45
C VAL A 168 0.73 0.16 10.51
N TRP A 169 0.41 -1.04 11.01
CA TRP A 169 -0.62 -1.21 12.04
C TRP A 169 -0.23 -0.56 13.37
N GLN A 170 1.04 -0.64 13.77
CA GLN A 170 1.53 0.04 14.97
C GLN A 170 1.45 1.58 14.84
N THR A 171 1.76 2.11 13.66
CA THR A 171 1.66 3.54 13.33
C THR A 171 0.20 4.00 13.31
N ARG A 172 -0.68 3.25 12.65
CA ARG A 172 -2.13 3.51 12.60
C ARG A 172 -2.73 3.53 14.00
N LYS A 173 -2.41 2.52 14.83
CA LYS A 173 -2.85 2.47 16.23
C LYS A 173 -2.34 3.68 17.02
N HIS A 174 -1.06 4.03 16.90
CA HIS A 174 -0.50 5.20 17.56
C HIS A 174 -1.30 6.48 17.23
N PHE A 175 -1.59 6.72 15.95
CA PHE A 175 -2.33 7.91 15.55
C PHE A 175 -3.81 7.86 15.94
N LYS A 176 -4.46 6.70 15.88
CA LYS A 176 -5.84 6.54 16.39
C LYS A 176 -5.89 6.81 17.91
N ASP A 177 -4.95 6.29 18.68
CA ASP A 177 -4.89 6.53 20.13
C ASP A 177 -4.57 8.01 20.47
N LYS A 178 -3.69 8.64 19.68
CA LYS A 178 -3.26 10.04 19.89
C LYS A 178 -4.27 11.08 19.43
N TYR A 179 -4.93 10.86 18.28
CA TYR A 179 -5.75 11.86 17.61
C TYR A 179 -7.21 11.44 17.35
N GLY A 180 -7.54 10.15 17.48
CA GLY A 180 -8.88 9.61 17.27
C GLY A 180 -9.28 9.36 15.82
N TYR A 181 -8.53 9.86 14.83
CA TYR A 181 -8.81 9.64 13.39
C TYR A 181 -7.56 9.85 12.53
N LEU A 182 -7.52 9.17 11.38
CA LEU A 182 -6.40 9.19 10.42
C LEU A 182 -6.69 10.11 9.22
N VAL A 183 -7.77 9.85 8.49
CA VAL A 183 -8.09 10.49 7.22
C VAL A 183 -8.25 12.02 7.38
N ASP A 184 -7.50 12.76 6.57
CA ASP A 184 -7.40 14.23 6.56
C ASP A 184 -7.02 14.85 7.91
N ASN A 185 -6.27 14.12 8.73
CA ASN A 185 -5.71 14.69 9.94
C ASN A 185 -4.36 15.38 9.63
N PRO A 186 -4.27 16.72 9.68
CA PRO A 186 -3.03 17.42 9.34
C PRO A 186 -1.87 17.08 10.29
N GLN A 187 -2.18 16.62 11.52
CA GLN A 187 -1.14 16.24 12.48
C GLN A 187 -0.48 14.90 12.12
N VAL A 188 -1.19 14.00 11.43
CA VAL A 188 -0.62 12.72 10.96
C VAL A 188 0.48 12.98 9.94
N GLY A 189 0.23 13.83 8.94
CA GLY A 189 1.23 14.21 7.96
C GLY A 189 2.43 14.93 8.57
N ALA A 190 2.20 15.82 9.54
CA ALA A 190 3.27 16.51 10.26
C ALA A 190 4.18 15.53 11.02
N ASP A 191 3.59 14.60 11.78
CA ASP A 191 4.34 13.60 12.55
C ASP A 191 5.10 12.62 11.63
N LEU A 192 4.47 12.15 10.54
CA LEU A 192 5.13 11.30 9.54
C LEU A 192 6.30 12.02 8.88
N SER A 193 6.10 13.29 8.47
CA SER A 193 7.16 14.08 7.86
C SER A 193 8.33 14.28 8.81
N GLU A 194 8.06 14.69 10.05
CA GLU A 194 9.09 14.94 11.05
C GLU A 194 9.89 13.67 11.39
N VAL A 195 9.20 12.57 11.67
CA VAL A 195 9.84 11.39 12.23
C VAL A 195 10.29 10.43 11.14
N TYR A 196 9.46 10.11 10.17
CA TYR A 196 9.77 9.08 9.16
C TYR A 196 10.45 9.62 7.91
N TRP A 197 10.14 10.85 7.45
CA TRP A 197 10.59 11.33 6.14
C TRP A 197 11.83 12.22 6.22
N HIS A 198 11.80 13.28 7.04
CA HIS A 198 12.90 14.23 7.19
C HIS A 198 14.28 13.56 7.39
N PRO A 199 14.41 12.50 8.23
CA PRO A 199 15.73 11.92 8.50
C PRO A 199 16.37 11.22 7.30
N GLY A 200 15.60 10.82 6.28
CA GLY A 200 16.09 9.89 5.27
C GLY A 200 16.71 8.65 5.91
N ASN A 201 17.75 8.08 5.30
CA ASN A 201 18.40 6.89 5.87
C ASN A 201 19.37 7.18 7.04
N SER A 202 19.39 8.40 7.59
CA SER A 202 20.26 8.71 8.75
C SER A 202 19.85 7.98 10.03
N GLU A 203 18.66 7.37 10.01
CA GLU A 203 18.08 6.59 11.10
C GLU A 203 17.73 5.17 10.62
N SER A 204 17.79 4.19 11.53
CA SER A 204 17.38 2.83 11.23
C SER A 204 15.86 2.67 11.32
N PHE A 205 15.29 1.75 10.54
CA PHE A 205 13.86 1.46 10.54
C PHE A 205 13.26 1.25 11.95
N LEU A 206 13.90 0.40 12.77
CA LEU A 206 13.42 0.10 14.12
C LEU A 206 13.50 1.32 15.06
N SER A 207 14.53 2.15 14.89
CA SER A 207 14.67 3.44 15.61
C SER A 207 13.52 4.37 15.26
N LEU A 208 13.19 4.48 13.97
CA LEU A 208 12.10 5.32 13.49
C LEU A 208 10.75 4.89 14.07
N VAL A 209 10.41 3.60 13.98
CA VAL A 209 9.16 3.06 14.54
C VAL A 209 9.06 3.36 16.03
N GLN A 210 10.15 3.16 16.78
CA GLN A 210 10.18 3.46 18.20
C GLN A 210 10.03 4.96 18.50
N LYS A 211 10.65 5.84 17.70
CA LYS A 211 10.53 7.29 17.86
C LYS A 211 9.11 7.79 17.61
N LEU A 212 8.44 7.28 16.57
CA LEU A 212 7.08 7.71 16.26
C LEU A 212 6.08 7.16 17.28
N THR A 213 6.13 5.85 17.52
CA THR A 213 5.08 5.14 18.26
C THR A 213 5.33 5.06 19.77
N GLY A 214 6.55 5.40 20.21
CA GLY A 214 6.99 5.33 21.61
C GLY A 214 7.39 3.94 22.10
N THR A 215 7.23 2.89 21.26
CA THR A 215 7.53 1.49 21.63
C THR A 215 8.30 0.77 20.51
N PRO A 216 9.13 -0.23 20.81
CA PRO A 216 9.79 -1.04 19.78
C PRO A 216 8.77 -1.67 18.82
N LEU A 217 9.20 -1.99 17.59
CA LEU A 217 8.35 -2.70 16.63
C LEU A 217 7.82 -4.01 17.25
N SER A 218 6.51 -4.21 17.17
CA SER A 218 5.80 -5.40 17.63
C SER A 218 4.67 -5.76 16.65
N SER A 219 4.17 -6.99 16.74
CA SER A 219 3.01 -7.43 15.95
C SER A 219 1.68 -7.12 16.62
N ASP A 220 1.68 -6.57 17.84
CA ASP A 220 0.51 -6.54 18.71
C ASP A 220 -0.66 -5.80 18.08
N ALA A 221 -0.40 -4.62 17.48
CA ALA A 221 -1.42 -3.84 16.78
C ALA A 221 -2.02 -4.57 15.57
N TRP A 222 -1.18 -5.29 14.81
CA TRP A 222 -1.66 -6.06 13.66
C TRP A 222 -2.45 -7.29 14.10
N VAL A 223 -2.01 -7.98 15.14
CA VAL A 223 -2.73 -9.12 15.72
C VAL A 223 -4.07 -8.68 16.32
N GLU A 224 -4.12 -7.53 17.01
CA GLU A 224 -5.35 -6.94 17.53
C GLU A 224 -6.35 -6.66 16.39
N GLU A 225 -5.89 -6.03 15.31
CA GLU A 225 -6.72 -5.82 14.12
C GLU A 225 -7.23 -7.13 13.53
N LEU A 226 -6.38 -8.15 13.39
CA LEU A 226 -6.78 -9.45 12.82
C LEU A 226 -7.72 -10.25 13.74
N GLN A 227 -7.68 -9.99 15.05
CA GLN A 227 -8.54 -10.63 16.05
C GLN A 227 -9.90 -9.94 16.22
N GLU A 228 -10.04 -8.70 15.76
CA GLU A 228 -11.31 -7.98 15.74
C GLU A 228 -12.37 -8.82 14.99
N ASP A 229 -13.48 -9.10 15.66
CA ASP A 229 -14.57 -9.84 15.03
C ASP A 229 -15.26 -8.98 13.95
N LEU A 230 -15.89 -9.66 12.99
CA LEU A 230 -16.46 -9.00 11.83
C LEU A 230 -17.53 -7.96 12.20
N GLU A 231 -18.38 -8.23 13.19
CA GLU A 231 -19.45 -7.29 13.54
C GLU A 231 -18.86 -6.06 14.26
N GLY A 232 -17.91 -6.25 15.17
CA GLY A 232 -17.17 -5.15 15.79
C GLY A 232 -16.48 -4.25 14.75
N CYS A 233 -15.82 -4.86 13.75
CA CYS A 233 -15.20 -4.15 12.64
C CYS A 233 -16.22 -3.33 11.83
N VAL A 234 -17.37 -3.93 11.47
CA VAL A 234 -18.44 -3.24 10.74
C VAL A 234 -19.03 -2.08 11.55
N GLU A 235 -19.25 -2.25 12.86
CA GLU A 235 -19.74 -1.18 13.74
C GLU A 235 -18.75 -0.02 13.81
N ARG A 236 -17.45 -0.30 13.96
CA ARG A 236 -16.37 0.70 13.97
C ARG A 236 -16.31 1.46 12.65
N GLU A 237 -16.23 0.75 11.52
CA GLU A 237 -16.16 1.34 10.18
C GLU A 237 -17.42 2.16 9.85
N ARG A 238 -18.61 1.76 10.32
CA ARG A 238 -19.84 2.55 10.18
C ARG A 238 -19.75 3.88 10.91
N ALA A 239 -19.29 3.88 12.15
CA ALA A 239 -19.13 5.11 12.92
C ALA A 239 -18.09 6.05 12.27
N GLU A 240 -16.97 5.50 11.79
CA GLU A 240 -15.94 6.26 11.07
C GLU A 240 -16.49 6.83 9.73
N TYR A 241 -17.27 6.04 8.98
CA TYR A 241 -17.95 6.46 7.75
C TYR A 241 -18.93 7.62 8.00
N GLU A 242 -19.84 7.50 8.96
CA GLU A 242 -20.84 8.53 9.26
C GLU A 242 -20.20 9.85 9.68
N ALA A 243 -19.15 9.78 10.51
CA ALA A 243 -18.37 10.95 10.91
C ALA A 243 -17.64 11.59 9.72
N ALA A 244 -17.16 10.79 8.77
CA ALA A 244 -16.49 11.25 7.56
C ALA A 244 -17.46 11.89 6.55
N ILE A 245 -18.66 11.32 6.37
CA ILE A 245 -19.74 11.92 5.56
C ILE A 245 -20.11 13.31 6.08
N ALA A 246 -20.24 13.46 7.40
CA ALA A 246 -20.59 14.74 8.01
C ALA A 246 -19.52 15.83 7.79
N LYS A 247 -18.25 15.44 7.62
CA LYS A 247 -17.13 16.36 7.35
C LYS A 247 -16.97 16.67 5.86
N GLY A 248 -17.28 15.72 4.98
CA GLY A 248 -16.98 15.83 3.55
C GLY A 248 -15.47 15.73 3.25
N PRO A 249 -15.09 15.78 1.96
CA PRO A 249 -13.68 15.78 1.56
C PRO A 249 -12.98 17.06 2.02
N ALA A 250 -11.79 16.95 2.60
CA ALA A 250 -11.01 18.11 3.02
C ALA A 250 -10.40 18.88 1.83
N VAL A 251 -10.16 18.17 0.72
CA VAL A 251 -9.68 18.72 -0.54
C VAL A 251 -10.83 18.71 -1.53
N ALA A 252 -11.23 19.88 -2.01
CA ALA A 252 -12.21 19.98 -3.09
C ALA A 252 -11.61 19.44 -4.40
N SER A 253 -12.46 18.93 -5.29
CA SER A 253 -12.10 18.69 -6.70
C SER A 253 -11.80 20.04 -7.37
N ALA A 254 -10.60 20.55 -7.17
CA ALA A 254 -10.09 21.78 -7.76
C ALA A 254 -9.04 21.43 -8.83
N ASP A 255 -8.79 22.37 -9.74
CA ASP A 255 -7.72 22.25 -10.72
C ASP A 255 -6.40 21.92 -10.02
N VAL A 256 -5.84 20.75 -10.34
CA VAL A 256 -4.57 20.32 -9.78
C VAL A 256 -3.44 21.01 -10.53
N ASP A 257 -2.65 21.80 -9.81
CA ASP A 257 -1.36 22.31 -10.30
C ASP A 257 -0.23 21.64 -9.49
N LEU A 258 0.54 20.80 -10.18
CA LEU A 258 1.66 20.08 -9.61
C LEU A 258 2.98 20.85 -9.74
N ASP A 259 2.96 22.07 -10.30
CA ASP A 259 4.15 22.86 -10.68
C ASP A 259 5.15 22.03 -11.51
N MET A 260 4.60 21.16 -12.37
CA MET A 260 5.39 20.26 -13.21
C MET A 260 4.77 20.05 -14.59
N ARG A 261 5.64 19.92 -15.59
CA ARG A 261 5.22 19.51 -16.94
C ARG A 261 5.20 17.98 -17.02
N MET A 262 4.04 17.42 -17.36
CA MET A 262 3.85 15.98 -17.55
C MET A 262 3.58 15.67 -19.01
N LEU A 263 4.25 14.62 -19.50
CA LEU A 263 3.96 14.01 -20.80
C LEU A 263 3.36 12.63 -20.55
N LEU A 264 2.13 12.42 -21.03
CA LEU A 264 1.48 11.11 -21.03
C LEU A 264 1.73 10.49 -22.40
N ALA A 265 2.46 9.38 -22.46
CA ALA A 265 2.95 8.79 -23.71
C ALA A 265 2.67 7.28 -23.79
N HIS A 266 2.52 6.78 -25.02
CA HIS A 266 2.44 5.37 -25.36
C HIS A 266 3.57 5.01 -26.34
N GLY A 267 4.63 4.39 -25.81
CA GLY A 267 5.89 4.23 -26.56
C GLY A 267 6.47 5.58 -26.94
N ASP A 268 6.70 5.82 -28.23
CA ASP A 268 7.21 7.09 -28.76
C ASP A 268 6.13 8.14 -29.01
N LEU A 269 4.85 7.79 -28.85
CA LEU A 269 3.73 8.69 -29.12
C LEU A 269 3.35 9.47 -27.85
N VAL A 270 3.55 10.79 -27.86
CA VAL A 270 3.01 11.68 -26.82
C VAL A 270 1.51 11.88 -27.06
N ILE A 271 0.70 11.42 -26.12
CA ILE A 271 -0.77 11.49 -26.16
C ILE A 271 -1.25 12.82 -25.61
N ALA A 272 -0.73 13.23 -24.45
CA ALA A 272 -1.09 14.47 -23.79
C ALA A 272 0.13 15.13 -23.12
N ASP A 273 0.06 16.46 -22.99
CA ASP A 273 1.14 17.32 -22.50
C ASP A 273 0.51 18.44 -21.67
N THR A 274 0.81 18.52 -20.37
CA THR A 274 0.17 19.50 -19.47
C THR A 274 0.45 20.95 -19.88
N GLU A 275 1.55 21.20 -20.60
CA GLU A 275 1.89 22.53 -21.12
C GLU A 275 0.97 22.94 -22.29
N LYS A 276 0.49 21.98 -23.09
CA LYS A 276 -0.27 22.25 -24.33
C LYS A 276 -1.76 22.00 -24.18
N ASP A 277 -2.14 21.10 -23.29
CA ASP A 277 -3.48 20.56 -23.18
C ASP A 277 -4.27 21.17 -22.00
N GLY A 278 -3.82 22.31 -21.46
CA GLY A 278 -4.58 23.05 -20.44
C GLY A 278 -4.38 22.55 -19.01
N GLY A 279 -3.14 22.25 -18.63
CA GLY A 279 -2.79 21.78 -17.28
C GLY A 279 -3.05 20.28 -17.09
N PHE A 280 -3.04 19.84 -15.83
CA PHE A 280 -3.25 18.45 -15.45
C PHE A 280 -4.61 17.92 -15.93
N GLU A 281 -5.69 18.65 -15.64
CA GLU A 281 -7.06 18.23 -15.96
C GLU A 281 -7.27 18.03 -17.46
N GLY A 282 -6.81 18.98 -18.28
CA GLY A 282 -6.98 18.87 -19.73
C GLY A 282 -6.10 17.78 -20.36
N ALA A 283 -4.87 17.58 -19.84
CA ALA A 283 -4.03 16.46 -20.27
C ALA A 283 -4.64 15.10 -19.85
N ALA A 284 -5.15 14.98 -18.63
CA ALA A 284 -5.80 13.78 -18.12
C ALA A 284 -7.08 13.46 -18.90
N ALA A 285 -7.91 14.46 -19.20
CA ALA A 285 -9.11 14.29 -20.03
C ALA A 285 -8.78 13.83 -21.46
N LYS A 286 -7.74 14.40 -22.07
CA LYS A 286 -7.27 13.98 -23.39
C LYS A 286 -6.73 12.56 -23.38
N PHE A 287 -5.94 12.20 -22.36
CA PHE A 287 -5.42 10.84 -22.20
C PHE A 287 -6.53 9.82 -21.96
N LYS A 288 -7.51 10.14 -21.11
CA LYS A 288 -8.70 9.30 -20.89
C LYS A 288 -9.45 9.05 -22.19
N LYS A 289 -9.73 10.10 -22.97
CA LYS A 289 -10.40 9.95 -24.27
C LYS A 289 -9.61 9.07 -25.25
N TRP A 290 -8.28 9.14 -25.22
CA TRP A 290 -7.44 8.26 -26.01
C TRP A 290 -7.55 6.80 -25.54
N LEU A 291 -7.53 6.55 -24.22
CA LEU A 291 -7.76 5.20 -23.67
C LEU A 291 -9.11 4.63 -24.10
N ASP A 292 -10.19 5.42 -24.00
CA ASP A 292 -11.53 4.99 -24.41
C ASP A 292 -11.56 4.62 -25.91
N THR A 293 -10.85 5.39 -26.75
CA THR A 293 -10.79 5.15 -28.20
C THR A 293 -10.01 3.89 -28.54
N GLU A 294 -8.85 3.68 -27.92
CA GLU A 294 -7.96 2.56 -28.25
C GLU A 294 -8.37 1.23 -27.60
N TYR A 295 -8.88 1.29 -26.37
CA TYR A 295 -9.10 0.10 -25.54
C TYR A 295 -10.58 -0.20 -25.27
N GLU A 296 -11.48 0.80 -25.26
CA GLU A 296 -12.92 0.56 -25.05
C GLU A 296 -13.72 0.52 -26.37
N GLY A 297 -13.22 1.13 -27.45
CA GLY A 297 -13.84 1.11 -28.78
C GLY A 297 -13.82 -0.25 -29.52
N ASN A 298 -13.26 -1.29 -28.92
CA ASN A 298 -13.17 -2.65 -29.46
C ASN A 298 -13.86 -3.72 -28.59
N ALA A 299 -14.68 -3.33 -27.61
CA ALA A 299 -15.51 -4.22 -26.79
C ALA A 299 -16.95 -4.33 -27.30
#